data_AF-A0AAU6F7W0-F1
#
_entry.id   AF-A0AAU6F7W0-F1
#
_cell.length_a   1.000
_cell.length_b   1.000
_cell.length_c   1.000
_cell.angle_alpha   90.00
_cell.angle_beta   90.00
_cell.angle_gamma   90.00
#
_symmetry.space_group_name_H-M   'P 1'
#
loop_
_entity.id
_entity.type
_entity.pdbx_description
1 polymer ?
#
loop_
_entity_poly.entity_id
_entity_poly.type
_entity_poly.pdbx_seq_one_letter_code
_entity_poly.pdbx_strand_id
1 'polypeptide(L)'
;MTSYEGTHPTVLVRVGDQHAQIDEQLAPTIQAIWECGFDTFTCCQDVGESNVVWPQKLPHMEKWVESRRGWTLIDFPVDSGLAFLSAVANAGARDAFYVRMTHWTTSTPCTPP
;
A
#
# COMPACT_ATOMS: atom_id res chain seq x y z
N MET A 1 -0.44 28.74 2.58
CA MET A 1 0.09 27.51 1.97
C MET A 1 0.51 26.61 3.12
N THR A 2 -0.41 25.81 3.63
CA THR A 2 -0.12 24.86 4.71
C THR A 2 0.74 23.76 4.11
N SER A 3 2.04 23.77 4.42
CA SER A 3 2.90 22.61 4.16
C SER A 3 2.31 21.45 4.95
N TYR A 4 1.82 20.44 4.26
CA TYR A 4 1.55 19.15 4.88
C TYR A 4 2.93 18.60 5.24
N GLU A 5 3.34 18.78 6.49
CA GLU A 5 4.53 18.10 6.99
C GLU A 5 4.12 16.62 7.11
N GLY A 6 4.56 15.82 6.13
CA GLY A 6 4.31 14.38 6.15
C GLY A 6 4.93 13.76 7.39
N THR A 7 4.34 12.68 7.89
CA THR A 7 4.88 11.93 9.04
C THR A 7 6.32 11.45 8.79
N HIS A 8 6.69 11.28 7.52
CA HIS A 8 7.96 10.72 7.10
C HIS A 8 8.70 11.66 6.13
N PRO A 9 10.04 11.56 6.07
CA PRO A 9 10.81 12.19 5.01
C PRO A 9 10.35 11.72 3.63
N THR A 10 10.22 12.65 2.69
CA THR A 10 9.83 12.35 1.31
C THR A 10 10.95 12.67 0.33
N VAL A 11 11.01 11.90 -0.75
CA VAL A 11 11.88 12.14 -1.90
C VAL A 11 11.05 12.30 -3.17
N LEU A 12 11.56 13.09 -4.11
CA LEU A 12 10.92 13.29 -5.40
C LEU A 12 11.18 12.10 -6.32
N VAL A 13 10.15 11.32 -6.63
CA VAL A 13 10.20 10.27 -7.65
C VAL A 13 9.71 10.85 -8.97
N ARG A 14 10.40 10.53 -10.08
CA ARG A 14 10.02 10.93 -11.45
C ARG A 14 10.22 9.77 -12.42
N VAL A 15 9.17 9.38 -13.14
CA VAL A 15 9.20 8.35 -14.19
C VAL A 15 8.35 8.84 -15.35
N GLY A 16 8.98 9.16 -16.49
CA GLY A 16 8.30 9.80 -17.61
C GLY A 16 7.60 11.11 -17.18
N ASP A 17 6.29 11.18 -17.42
CA ASP A 17 5.45 12.32 -17.02
C ASP A 17 4.92 12.21 -15.56
N GLN A 18 5.10 11.07 -14.90
CA GLN A 18 4.66 10.87 -13.51
C GLN A 18 5.70 11.40 -12.53
N HIS A 19 5.24 12.18 -11.55
CA HIS A 19 6.09 12.66 -10.46
C HIS A 19 5.32 12.94 -9.18
N ALA A 20 5.89 12.59 -8.02
CA ALA A 20 5.36 12.97 -6.72
C ALA A 20 6.43 12.95 -5.62
N GLN A 21 6.15 13.62 -4.50
CA GLN A 21 6.90 13.42 -3.26
C GLN A 21 6.41 12.13 -2.61
N ILE A 22 7.29 11.16 -2.46
CA ILE A 22 6.99 9.83 -1.92
C ILE A 22 7.81 9.61 -0.67
N ASP A 23 7.22 9.00 0.36
CA ASP A 23 7.92 8.53 1.55
C ASP A 23 9.21 7.76 1.16
N GLU A 24 10.35 8.16 1.73
CA GLU A 24 11.69 7.74 1.28
C GLU A 24 11.85 6.22 1.16
N GLN A 25 11.27 5.47 2.11
CA GLN A 25 11.38 4.01 2.11
C GLN A 25 10.50 3.35 1.05
N LEU A 26 9.42 4.00 0.64
CA LEU A 26 8.47 3.50 -0.35
C LEU A 26 8.82 3.94 -1.79
N ALA A 27 9.66 4.97 -1.93
CA ALA A 27 10.06 5.54 -3.21
C ALA A 27 10.62 4.51 -4.22
N PRO A 28 11.49 3.55 -3.85
CA PRO A 28 11.97 2.53 -4.80
C PRO A 28 10.85 1.65 -5.34
N THR A 29 9.86 1.31 -4.50
CA THR A 29 8.71 0.49 -4.90
C THR A 29 7.80 1.26 -5.85
N ILE A 30 7.47 2.52 -5.55
CA ILE A 30 6.65 3.35 -6.43
C ILE A 30 7.35 3.60 -7.77
N GLN A 31 8.65 3.88 -7.74
CA GLN A 31 9.44 4.04 -8.96
C GLN A 31 9.36 2.78 -9.83
N ALA A 32 9.59 1.60 -9.26
CA ALA A 32 9.53 0.34 -10.00
C ALA A 32 8.13 0.06 -10.58
N ILE A 33 7.06 0.37 -9.82
CA ILE A 33 5.67 0.22 -10.27
C ILE A 33 5.41 1.12 -11.49
N TRP A 34 5.83 2.38 -11.45
CA TRP A 34 5.68 3.33 -12.56
C TRP A 34 6.56 2.96 -13.77
N GLU A 35 7.78 2.48 -13.55
CA GLU A 35 8.67 1.99 -14.61
C GLU A 35 8.08 0.77 -15.34
N CYS A 36 7.28 -0.04 -14.65
CA CYS A 36 6.51 -1.12 -15.25
C CYS A 36 5.20 -0.66 -15.93
N GLY A 37 4.89 0.64 -15.91
CA GLY A 37 3.71 1.23 -16.56
C GLY A 37 2.41 1.07 -15.78
N PHE A 38 2.47 0.85 -14.46
CA PHE A 38 1.29 0.81 -13.60
C PHE A 38 1.10 2.15 -12.90
N ASP A 39 -0.13 2.68 -12.94
CA ASP A 39 -0.48 3.93 -12.26
C ASP A 39 -0.84 3.69 -10.79
N THR A 40 -0.64 4.73 -9.97
CA THR A 40 -1.01 4.76 -8.54
C THR A 40 -1.67 6.08 -8.17
N PHE A 41 -2.46 6.13 -7.10
CA PHE A 41 -3.06 7.37 -6.57
C PHE A 41 -2.35 7.89 -5.32
N THR A 42 -2.41 7.10 -4.25
CA THR A 42 -1.94 7.45 -2.91
C THR A 42 -1.13 6.30 -2.34
N CYS A 43 -0.18 6.61 -1.46
CA CYS A 43 0.64 5.60 -0.82
C CYS A 43 1.09 6.07 0.57
N CYS A 44 1.35 5.13 1.47
CA CYS A 44 1.90 5.38 2.81
C CYS A 44 2.92 4.29 3.14
N GLN A 45 4.12 4.67 3.61
CA GLN A 45 5.09 3.66 4.04
C GLN A 45 4.62 2.91 5.30
N ASP A 46 3.93 3.61 6.22
CA ASP A 46 3.33 3.06 7.43
C ASP A 46 1.94 3.67 7.68
N VAL A 47 0.90 2.86 7.52
CA VAL A 47 -0.50 3.28 7.66
C VAL A 47 -0.83 3.65 9.11
N GLY A 48 -0.23 3.01 10.11
CA GLY A 48 -0.45 3.33 11.51
C GLY A 48 0.12 4.71 11.86
N GLU A 49 1.37 4.98 11.46
CA GLU A 49 2.04 6.26 11.69
C GLU A 49 1.36 7.41 10.94
N SER A 50 0.94 7.18 9.67
CA SER A 50 0.19 8.17 8.90
C SER A 50 -1.16 8.55 9.52
N ASN A 51 -1.74 7.69 10.37
CA ASN A 51 -3.05 7.89 10.98
C ASN A 51 -2.99 8.09 12.51
N VAL A 52 -1.83 8.43 13.08
CA VAL A 52 -1.61 8.56 14.53
C VAL A 52 -2.53 9.59 15.22
N VAL A 53 -3.02 10.58 14.47
CA VAL A 53 -3.94 11.62 14.99
C VAL A 53 -5.41 11.18 14.97
N TRP A 54 -5.74 10.06 14.33
CA TRP A 54 -7.12 9.59 14.24
C TRP A 54 -7.74 9.27 15.59
N PRO A 55 -7.08 8.59 16.55
CA PRO A 55 -7.69 8.29 17.85
C PRO A 55 -8.10 9.55 18.64
N GLN A 56 -7.44 10.68 18.39
CA GLN A 56 -7.81 11.97 19.02
C GLN A 56 -9.14 12.51 18.48
N LYS A 57 -9.43 12.29 17.19
CA LYS A 57 -10.64 12.77 16.51
C LYS A 57 -11.76 11.71 16.47
N LEU A 58 -11.37 10.44 16.44
CA LEU A 58 -12.18 9.24 16.26
C LEU A 58 -11.68 8.17 17.24
N PRO A 59 -12.01 8.26 18.55
CA PRO A 59 -11.46 7.36 19.57
C PRO A 59 -11.67 5.86 19.29
N HIS A 60 -12.77 5.50 18.60
CA HIS A 60 -13.05 4.11 18.21
C HIS A 60 -12.05 3.52 17.20
N MET A 61 -11.24 4.36 16.54
CA MET A 61 -10.23 3.93 15.56
C MET A 61 -8.90 3.52 16.20
N GLU A 62 -8.71 3.68 17.51
CA GLU A 62 -7.44 3.39 18.19
C GLU A 62 -6.91 1.98 17.89
N LYS A 63 -7.74 0.95 18.07
CA LYS A 63 -7.35 -0.44 17.77
C LYS A 63 -7.03 -0.66 16.30
N TRP A 64 -7.72 0.05 15.41
CA TRP A 64 -7.47 -0.03 13.96
C TRP A 64 -6.10 0.56 13.64
N VAL A 65 -5.80 1.78 14.10
CA VAL A 65 -4.51 2.44 13.87
C VAL A 65 -3.36 1.59 14.38
N GLU A 66 -3.48 1.05 15.60
CA GLU A 66 -2.46 0.18 16.18
C GLU A 66 -2.22 -1.08 15.35
N SER A 67 -3.29 -1.74 14.89
CA SER A 67 -3.18 -2.95 14.05
C SER A 67 -2.62 -2.70 12.65
N ARG A 68 -2.47 -1.42 12.23
CA ARG A 68 -1.93 -1.02 10.93
C ARG A 68 -0.50 -0.48 11.02
N ARG A 69 0.11 -0.46 12.21
CA ARG A 69 1.54 -0.16 12.34
C ARG A 69 2.39 -1.19 11.59
N GLY A 70 3.39 -0.74 10.86
CA GLY A 70 4.25 -1.54 10.00
C GLY A 70 3.60 -2.02 8.71
N TRP A 71 2.35 -1.63 8.42
CA TRP A 71 1.70 -1.94 7.15
C TRP A 71 1.93 -0.82 6.15
N THR A 72 2.38 -1.17 4.95
CA THR A 72 2.45 -0.28 3.80
C THR A 72 1.13 -0.30 3.02
N LEU A 73 0.77 0.84 2.44
CA LEU A 73 -0.39 0.98 1.57
C LEU A 73 0.01 1.63 0.24
N ILE A 74 -0.53 1.07 -0.85
CA ILE A 74 -0.44 1.64 -2.20
C ILE A 74 -1.82 1.48 -2.84
N ASP A 75 -2.41 2.59 -3.26
CA ASP A 75 -3.69 2.63 -3.94
C ASP A 75 -3.48 2.71 -5.45
N PHE A 76 -4.26 1.94 -6.19
CA PHE A 76 -4.22 1.86 -7.66
C PHE A 76 -5.57 2.28 -8.26
N PRO A 77 -5.58 2.91 -9.46
CA PRO A 77 -6.73 2.81 -10.34
C PRO A 77 -7.09 1.33 -10.58
N VAL A 78 -8.39 1.02 -10.70
CA VAL A 78 -8.86 -0.38 -10.78
C VAL A 78 -8.12 -1.18 -11.86
N ASP A 79 -8.01 -0.64 -13.07
CA ASP A 79 -7.38 -1.33 -14.19
C ASP A 79 -5.88 -1.55 -13.97
N SER A 80 -5.14 -0.54 -13.49
CA SER A 80 -3.73 -0.68 -13.14
C SER A 80 -3.51 -1.64 -11.97
N GLY A 81 -4.40 -1.64 -10.98
CA GLY A 81 -4.34 -2.56 -9.84
C GLY A 81 -4.51 -4.01 -10.29
N LEU A 82 -5.48 -4.30 -11.16
CA LEU A 82 -5.66 -5.64 -11.74
C LEU A 82 -4.45 -6.06 -12.59
N ALA A 83 -3.92 -5.15 -13.41
CA ALA A 83 -2.73 -5.41 -14.22
C ALA A 83 -1.49 -5.67 -13.36
N PHE A 84 -1.28 -4.88 -12.29
CA PHE A 84 -0.21 -5.06 -11.32
C PHE A 84 -0.31 -6.43 -10.63
N LEU A 85 -1.47 -6.79 -10.09
CA LEU A 85 -1.68 -8.09 -9.44
C LEU A 85 -1.40 -9.26 -10.40
N SER A 86 -1.83 -9.13 -11.66
CA SER A 86 -1.56 -10.13 -12.71
C SER A 86 -0.07 -10.24 -13.02
N ALA A 87 0.64 -9.11 -13.11
CA ALA A 87 2.07 -9.09 -13.38
C ALA A 87 2.86 -9.72 -12.23
N VAL A 88 2.55 -9.40 -10.97
CA VAL A 88 3.23 -10.03 -9.83
C VAL A 88 2.92 -11.52 -9.77
N ALA A 89 1.67 -11.92 -10.01
CA ALA A 89 1.30 -13.33 -10.05
C ALA A 89 2.10 -14.14 -11.09
N ASN A 90 2.51 -13.51 -12.19
CA ASN A 90 3.28 -14.12 -13.27
C ASN A 90 4.81 -13.98 -13.10
N ALA A 91 5.29 -13.10 -12.22
CA ALA A 91 6.70 -12.73 -12.13
C ALA A 91 7.60 -13.72 -11.37
N GLY A 92 7.06 -14.75 -10.69
CA GLY A 92 7.93 -15.75 -10.04
C GLY A 92 7.28 -16.62 -8.97
N ALA A 93 8.11 -17.05 -8.01
CA ALA A 93 7.74 -18.00 -6.96
C ALA A 93 6.48 -17.53 -6.23
N ARG A 94 5.54 -18.45 -6.05
CA ARG A 94 4.28 -18.24 -5.32
C ARG A 94 4.54 -18.14 -3.81
N ASP A 95 5.27 -17.11 -3.42
CA ASP A 95 5.71 -16.85 -2.07
C ASP A 95 4.57 -16.29 -1.18
N ALA A 96 4.91 -15.88 0.04
CA ALA A 96 3.93 -15.34 0.99
C ALA A 96 3.22 -14.06 0.46
N PHE A 97 3.83 -13.30 -0.46
CA PHE A 97 3.19 -12.15 -1.08
C PHE A 97 2.15 -12.60 -2.11
N TYR A 98 2.49 -13.57 -2.97
CA TYR A 98 1.54 -14.20 -3.89
C TYR A 98 0.32 -14.78 -3.16
N VAL A 99 0.54 -15.53 -2.07
CA VAL A 99 -0.57 -16.15 -1.29
C VAL A 99 -1.48 -15.08 -0.69
N ARG A 100 -0.93 -13.99 -0.13
CA ARG A 100 -1.74 -12.90 0.43
C ARG A 100 -2.55 -12.13 -0.61
N MET A 101 -2.06 -12.04 -1.85
CA MET A 101 -2.75 -11.33 -2.94
C MET A 101 -3.77 -12.18 -3.70
N THR A 102 -3.55 -13.49 -3.82
CA THR A 102 -4.38 -14.37 -4.68
C THR A 102 -5.37 -15.23 -3.90
N HIS A 103 -5.18 -15.39 -2.58
CA HIS A 103 -6.00 -16.29 -1.78
C HIS A 103 -7.16 -15.56 -1.09
N TRP A 104 -8.22 -15.31 -1.86
CA TRP A 104 -9.50 -14.76 -1.37
C TRP A 104 -10.45 -15.85 -0.81
N THR A 105 -9.98 -17.10 -0.68
CA THR A 105 -10.87 -18.21 -0.34
C THR A 105 -11.20 -18.23 1.15
N THR A 106 -12.49 -18.19 1.48
CA THR A 106 -13.00 -18.64 2.77
C THR A 106 -13.04 -20.17 2.79
N SER A 107 -12.13 -20.80 3.52
CA SER A 107 -12.21 -22.24 3.84
C SER A 107 -12.70 -22.40 5.28
N THR A 108 -13.92 -22.90 5.46
CA THR A 108 -14.45 -23.34 6.75
C THR A 108 -14.18 -24.83 6.94
N PRO A 109 -13.95 -25.31 8.19
CA PRO A 109 -13.86 -26.74 8.46
C PRO A 109 -15.09 -27.48 7.91
N CYS A 110 -14.87 -28.60 7.23
CA CYS A 110 -15.96 -29.45 6.70
C CYS A 110 -16.61 -30.32 7.79
N THR A 111 -16.24 -30.11 9.06
CA THR A 111 -16.80 -30.81 10.21
C THR A 111 -17.73 -29.87 10.96
N PRO A 112 -19.03 -30.21 11.13
CA PRO A 112 -19.94 -29.42 11.95
C PRO A 112 -19.57 -29.52 13.44
N PRO A 113 -20.08 -28.60 14.29
CA PRO A 113 -19.85 -28.60 15.73
C PRO A 113 -20.34 -29.86 16.43
#